data_AF-A0A1L8TKS4-F1
#
_entry.id   AF-A0A1L8TKS4-F1
#
_cell.length_a   1.000
_cell.length_b   1.000
_cell.length_c   1.000
_cell.angle_alpha   90.00
_cell.angle_beta   90.00
_cell.angle_gamma   90.00
#
_symmetry.space_group_name_H-M   'P 1'
#
loop_
_entity.id
_entity.type
_entity.pdbx_description
1 polymer ?
#
loop_
_entity_poly.entity_id
_entity_poly.type
_entity_poly.pdbx_seq_one_letter_code
_entity_poly.pdbx_strand_id
1 'polypeptide(L)'
;MEQPIEWKGNLPFYRGHLKELPFITGEGSSKKAMYRQLAAQYQEYAALNLVEEKEEEMTSSLLTADQLLKYYDGETFDGFSLRDLLKEDE
;
A
#
# COMPACT_ATOMS: atom_id res chain seq x y z
N MET A 1 -1.55 12.87 12.30
CA MET A 1 -1.36 14.31 12.53
C MET A 1 -2.63 14.87 13.14
N GLU A 2 -2.54 15.41 14.36
CA GLU A 2 -3.66 16.10 15.02
C GLU A 2 -3.76 17.52 14.46
N GLN A 3 -4.97 17.95 14.12
CA GLN A 3 -5.27 19.33 13.73
C GLN A 3 -5.56 20.18 14.98
N PRO A 4 -5.51 21.52 14.86
CA PRO A 4 -5.93 22.41 15.92
C PRO A 4 -7.34 22.06 16.43
N ILE A 5 -7.54 22.13 17.75
CA ILE A 5 -8.83 21.84 18.37
C ILE A 5 -9.83 22.92 17.97
N GLU A 6 -10.95 22.50 17.39
CA GLU A 6 -12.08 23.38 17.12
C GLU A 6 -13.06 23.35 18.31
N TRP A 7 -13.76 24.44 18.55
CA TRP A 7 -14.82 24.48 19.56
C TRP A 7 -16.16 24.55 18.85
N LYS A 8 -16.98 23.49 18.97
CA LYS A 8 -18.36 23.47 18.47
C LYS A 8 -19.29 23.66 19.68
N GLY A 9 -19.88 24.85 19.79
CA GLY A 9 -20.67 25.25 20.96
C GLY A 9 -19.75 25.42 22.18
N ASN A 10 -19.82 24.49 23.14
CA ASN A 10 -19.01 24.49 24.36
C ASN A 10 -18.23 23.18 24.57
N LEU A 11 -18.07 22.37 23.52
CA LEU A 11 -17.38 21.08 23.56
C LEU A 11 -16.15 21.12 22.64
N PRO A 12 -15.00 20.58 23.09
CA PRO A 12 -13.82 20.48 22.24
C PRO A 12 -14.07 19.46 21.13
N PHE A 13 -13.69 19.82 19.92
CA PHE A 13 -13.83 19.02 18.72
C PHE A 13 -12.43 18.75 18.14
N TYR A 14 -12.03 17.49 18.20
CA TYR A 14 -10.74 17.01 17.75
C TYR A 14 -10.86 16.52 16.31
N ARG A 15 -9.89 16.88 15.47
CA ARG A 15 -9.75 16.37 14.10
C ARG A 15 -8.32 15.93 13.85
N GLY A 16 -8.16 14.99 12.94
CA GLY A 16 -6.84 14.54 12.50
C GLY A 16 -6.92 13.56 11.34
N HIS A 17 -5.75 13.20 10.84
CA HIS A 17 -5.57 12.20 9.80
C HIS A 17 -4.35 11.33 10.08
N LEU A 18 -4.24 10.17 9.45
CA LEU A 18 -3.02 9.36 9.51
C LEU A 18 -1.93 9.96 8.60
N LYS A 19 -0.68 10.00 9.07
CA LYS A 19 0.41 10.64 8.33
C LYS A 19 0.68 9.95 6.99
N GLU A 20 0.76 8.62 7.02
CA GLU A 20 1.00 7.80 5.83
C GLU A 20 -0.25 7.66 4.95
N LEU A 21 -1.44 7.90 5.51
CA LEU A 21 -2.72 7.77 4.82
C LEU A 21 -3.57 9.03 5.06
N PRO A 22 -3.25 10.18 4.42
CA PRO A 22 -3.90 11.46 4.70
C PRO A 22 -5.40 11.49 4.38
N PHE A 23 -5.87 10.58 3.52
CA PHE A 23 -7.29 10.41 3.20
C PHE A 23 -8.08 9.73 4.32
N ILE A 24 -7.42 9.04 5.26
CA ILE A 24 -8.04 8.49 6.46
C ILE A 24 -8.12 9.61 7.49
N THR A 25 -9.32 10.13 7.69
CA THR A 25 -9.60 11.27 8.56
C THR A 25 -10.56 10.89 9.68
N GLY A 26 -10.28 11.35 10.89
CA GLY A 26 -11.11 11.10 12.06
C GLY A 26 -11.46 12.38 12.80
N GLU A 27 -12.62 12.38 13.44
CA GLU A 27 -13.09 13.50 14.23
C GLU A 27 -13.86 13.02 15.48
N GLY A 28 -13.98 13.89 16.48
CA GLY A 28 -14.77 13.54 17.65
C GLY A 28 -14.69 14.54 18.79
N SER A 29 -15.59 14.39 19.76
CA SER A 29 -15.65 15.22 20.98
C SER A 29 -14.54 14.92 22.00
N SER A 30 -13.71 13.92 21.74
CA SER A 30 -12.52 13.61 22.53
C SER A 30 -11.44 13.02 21.62
N LYS A 31 -10.17 13.11 22.06
CA LYS A 31 -9.07 12.42 21.37
C LYS A 31 -9.36 10.93 21.18
N LYS A 32 -9.89 10.27 22.21
CA LYS A 32 -10.24 8.84 22.15
C LYS A 32 -11.27 8.54 21.06
N ALA A 33 -12.29 9.39 20.91
CA ALA A 33 -13.29 9.24 19.86
C ALA A 33 -12.68 9.39 18.47
N MET A 34 -11.85 10.43 18.27
CA MET A 34 -11.11 10.64 17.03
C MET A 34 -10.22 9.45 16.67
N TYR A 35 -9.41 8.95 17.62
CA TYR A 35 -8.55 7.79 17.40
C TYR A 35 -9.33 6.50 17.11
N ARG A 36 -10.49 6.31 17.74
CA ARG A 36 -11.36 5.17 17.46
C ARG A 36 -11.87 5.19 16.02
N GLN A 37 -12.26 6.36 15.51
CA GLN A 37 -12.68 6.51 14.13
C GLN A 37 -11.53 6.27 13.15
N LEU A 38 -10.34 6.82 13.42
CA LEU A 38 -9.14 6.56 12.61
C LEU A 38 -8.79 5.07 12.56
N ALA A 39 -8.87 4.37 13.70
CA ALA A 39 -8.58 2.95 13.77
C ALA A 39 -9.60 2.11 12.99
N ALA A 40 -10.89 2.44 13.06
CA ALA A 40 -11.94 1.73 12.32
C ALA A 40 -11.74 1.88 10.80
N GLN A 41 -11.52 3.10 10.31
CA GLN A 41 -11.26 3.34 8.89
C GLN A 41 -9.97 2.67 8.41
N TYR A 42 -8.92 2.65 9.24
CA TYR A 42 -7.69 1.93 8.91
C TYR A 42 -7.91 0.43 8.80
N GLN A 43 -8.72 -0.16 9.69
CA GLN A 43 -9.05 -1.59 9.61
C GLN A 43 -9.82 -1.92 8.32
N GLU A 44 -10.76 -1.07 7.93
CA GLU A 44 -11.48 -1.22 6.66
C GLU A 44 -10.53 -1.12 5.45
N TYR A 45 -9.65 -0.12 5.43
CA TYR A 45 -8.63 0.05 4.40
C TYR A 45 -7.70 -1.17 4.30
N ALA A 46 -7.18 -1.65 5.43
CA ALA A 46 -6.30 -2.80 5.47
C ALA A 46 -7.00 -4.09 4.98
N ALA A 47 -8.30 -4.24 5.28
CA ALA A 47 -9.08 -5.38 4.80
C ALA A 47 -9.30 -5.34 3.29
N LEU A 48 -9.55 -4.16 2.71
CA LEU A 48 -9.69 -4.00 1.26
C LEU A 48 -8.38 -4.27 0.52
N ASN A 49 -7.27 -3.68 0.98
CA ASN A 49 -5.97 -3.89 0.33
C ASN A 49 -5.50 -5.34 0.41
N LEU A 50 -5.78 -6.05 1.49
CA LEU A 50 -5.44 -7.48 1.59
C LEU A 50 -6.27 -8.35 0.64
N VAL A 51 -7.45 -7.89 0.23
CA VAL A 51 -8.23 -8.54 -0.84
C VAL A 51 -7.65 -8.18 -2.21
N GLU A 52 -7.30 -6.92 -2.45
CA GLU A 52 -6.65 -6.48 -3.68
C GLU A 52 -5.30 -7.21 -3.90
N GLU A 53 -4.43 -7.28 -2.89
CA GLU A 53 -3.15 -8.02 -2.96
C GLU A 53 -3.38 -9.51 -3.31
N LYS A 54 -4.41 -10.15 -2.72
CA LYS A 54 -4.76 -11.54 -3.06
C LYS A 54 -5.28 -11.68 -4.48
N GLU A 55 -6.08 -10.74 -4.97
CA GLU A 55 -6.57 -10.75 -6.35
C GLU A 55 -5.42 -10.52 -7.35
N GLU A 56 -4.48 -9.63 -7.04
CA GLU A 56 -3.27 -9.38 -7.83
C GLU A 56 -2.32 -10.59 -7.86
N GLU A 57 -2.08 -11.24 -6.72
CA GLU A 57 -1.34 -12.51 -6.65
C GLU A 57 -2.01 -13.59 -7.51
N MET A 58 -3.33 -13.67 -7.50
CA MET A 58 -4.08 -14.62 -8.33
C MET A 58 -3.92 -14.31 -9.81
N THR A 59 -3.99 -13.04 -10.25
CA THR A 59 -3.85 -12.68 -11.68
C THR A 59 -2.43 -12.85 -12.22
N SER A 60 -1.40 -12.56 -11.43
CA SER A 60 -0.01 -12.83 -11.81
C SER A 60 0.31 -14.33 -11.82
N SER A 61 -0.32 -15.11 -10.93
CA SER A 61 -0.21 -16.58 -10.87
C SER A 61 -1.11 -17.31 -11.88
N LEU A 62 -2.08 -16.63 -12.50
CA LEU A 62 -3.07 -17.23 -13.41
C LEU A 62 -2.53 -17.46 -14.83
N LEU A 63 -1.37 -16.89 -15.17
CA LEU A 63 -0.72 -17.19 -16.44
C LEU A 63 0.14 -18.43 -16.29
N THR A 64 -0.26 -19.52 -16.94
CA THR A 64 0.60 -20.70 -17.06
C THR A 64 1.88 -20.32 -17.83
N ALA A 65 2.95 -21.12 -17.69
CA ALA A 65 4.19 -20.92 -18.44
C ALA A 65 3.93 -20.76 -19.96
N ASP A 66 2.96 -21.49 -20.49
CA ASP A 66 2.54 -21.41 -21.90
C ASP A 66 1.86 -20.08 -22.26
N GLN A 67 1.16 -19.44 -21.33
CA GLN A 67 0.52 -18.14 -21.54
C GLN A 67 1.53 -16.99 -21.44
N LEU A 68 2.51 -17.10 -20.55
CA LEU A 68 3.63 -16.16 -20.49
C LEU A 68 4.45 -16.17 -21.79
N LEU A 69 4.64 -17.36 -22.38
CA LEU A 69 5.37 -17.53 -23.64
C LEU A 69 4.71 -16.84 -24.86
N LYS A 70 3.41 -16.52 -24.80
CA LYS A 70 2.72 -15.79 -25.87
C LYS A 70 3.16 -14.33 -25.97
N TYR A 71 3.64 -13.77 -24.86
CA TYR A 71 4.16 -12.41 -24.80
C TYR A 71 5.70 -12.38 -24.92
N TYR A 72 6.33 -13.55 -25.02
CA TYR A 72 7.73 -13.68 -25.34
C TYR A 72 7.91 -13.46 -26.85
N ASP A 73 8.52 -12.33 -27.22
CA ASP A 73 8.78 -11.91 -28.59
C ASP A 73 10.00 -12.60 -29.23
N GLY A 74 10.63 -13.53 -28.51
CA GLY A 74 11.81 -14.26 -28.96
C GLY A 74 13.13 -13.55 -28.68
N GLU A 75 13.13 -12.43 -27.95
CA GLU A 75 14.39 -11.81 -27.54
C GLU A 75 15.13 -12.68 -26.52
N THR A 76 16.37 -13.03 -26.84
CA THR A 76 17.30 -13.62 -25.88
C THR A 76 17.82 -12.51 -24.98
N PHE A 77 17.68 -12.66 -23.67
CA PHE A 77 18.27 -11.74 -22.70
C PHE A 77 19.79 -11.66 -22.93
N ASP A 78 20.27 -10.56 -23.52
CA ASP A 78 21.69 -10.27 -23.78
C ASP A 78 22.40 -9.76 -22.50
N GLY A 79 21.86 -10.09 -21.33
CA GLY A 79 22.30 -9.59 -20.05
C GLY A 79 23.28 -10.54 -19.37
N PHE A 80 24.48 -10.02 -19.14
CA PHE A 80 25.63 -10.56 -18.40
C PHE A 80 26.08 -11.98 -18.79
N SER A 81 27.23 -12.04 -19.46
CA SER A 81 27.97 -13.29 -19.60
C SER A 81 28.70 -13.60 -18.28
N LEU A 82 28.62 -14.83 -17.78
CA LEU A 82 29.46 -15.29 -16.65
C LEU A 82 30.97 -15.10 -16.92
N ARG A 83 31.36 -15.03 -18.20
CA ARG A 83 32.71 -14.67 -18.63
C ARG A 83 33.10 -13.23 -18.29
N ASP A 84 32.15 -12.31 -18.24
CA ASP A 84 32.43 -10.90 -17.91
C ASP A 84 32.62 -10.72 -16.40
N LEU A 85 32.02 -11.59 -15.58
CA LEU A 85 32.19 -11.60 -14.12
C LEU A 85 33.51 -12.25 -13.66
N LEU A 86 34.11 -13.10 -14.50
CA LEU A 86 35.36 -13.83 -14.22
C LEU A 86 36.62 -13.11 -14.75
N LYS A 87 36.50 -11.87 -15.23
CA LYS A 87 37.60 -11.07 -15.79
C LYS A 87 38.23 -10.07 -14.82
N GLU A 88 37.89 -10.13 -13.53
CA GLU A 88 38.61 -9.42 -12.49
C GLU A 88 39.48 -10.41 -11.73
N ASP A 89 40.65 -10.76 -12.28
CA ASP A 89 41.81 -11.33 -11.57
C ASP A 89 42.95 -11.58 -12.59
N GLU A 90 43.53 -10.51 -13.16
CA GLU A 90 44.89 -10.52 -13.72
C GLU A 90 45.59 -9.17 -13.52
#